data_AF-R6NBG8-F1
#
_entry.id   AF-R6NBG8-F1
#
_cell.length_a   1.000
_cell.length_b   1.000
_cell.length_c   1.000
_cell.angle_alpha   90.00
_cell.angle_beta   90.00
_cell.angle_gamma   90.00
#
_symmetry.space_group_name_H-M   'P 1'
#
loop_
_entity.id
_entity.type
_entity.pdbx_description
1 polymer ?
#
loop_
_entity_poly.entity_id
_entity_poly.type
_entity_poly.pdbx_seq_one_letter_code
_entity_poly.pdbx_strand_id
1 'polypeptide(L)' 'MKENIHPKYEDATITCACGNVINTKSTKGDIRVEICSKCHPFFTGKQKLVDTGGRVDRFKKRYNLQEK' A
#
# COMPACT_ATOMS: atom_id res chain seq x y z
N MET A 1 24.83 -21.46 -6.81
CA MET A 1 23.67 -22.29 -7.22
C MET A 1 24.15 -23.72 -7.27
N LYS A 2 23.62 -24.60 -6.42
CA LYS A 2 23.87 -26.05 -6.54
C LYS A 2 22.88 -26.63 -7.54
N GLU A 3 23.34 -27.54 -8.39
CA GLU A 3 22.47 -28.21 -9.35
C GLU A 3 21.34 -28.96 -8.61
N ASN A 4 20.12 -28.84 -9.13
CA ASN A 4 18.90 -29.56 -8.70
C ASN A 4 18.18 -29.13 -7.41
N ILE A 5 18.69 -28.18 -6.61
CA ILE A 5 17.99 -27.72 -5.38
C ILE A 5 17.41 -26.31 -5.45
N HIS A 6 17.56 -25.62 -6.58
CA HIS A 6 17.06 -24.27 -6.77
C HIS A 6 15.94 -24.22 -7.81
N PRO A 7 14.83 -23.53 -7.53
CA PRO A 7 13.77 -23.31 -8.51
C PRO A 7 14.28 -22.47 -9.68
N LYS A 8 13.68 -22.67 -10.86
CA LYS A 8 13.98 -21.89 -12.05
C LYS A 8 13.65 -20.43 -11.82
N TYR A 9 14.60 -19.55 -12.16
CA TYR A 9 14.49 -18.11 -11.97
C TYR A 9 14.32 -17.48 -13.35
N GLU A 10 13.09 -17.06 -13.65
CA GLU A 10 12.68 -16.59 -14.97
C GLU A 10 12.26 -15.12 -14.88
N ASP A 11 12.18 -14.44 -16.04
CA ASP A 11 11.71 -13.07 -16.10
C ASP A 11 10.20 -13.02 -15.80
N ALA A 12 9.81 -12.11 -14.92
CA ALA A 12 8.48 -11.99 -14.33
C ALA A 12 7.98 -10.55 -14.45
N THR A 13 6.69 -10.41 -14.78
CA THR A 13 6.04 -9.10 -14.83
C THR A 13 5.14 -8.93 -13.61
N ILE A 14 5.46 -7.94 -12.79
CA ILE A 14 4.65 -7.58 -11.62
C ILE A 14 3.75 -6.42 -12.02
N THR A 15 2.46 -6.69 -12.17
CA THR A 15 1.47 -5.66 -12.52
C THR A 15 0.75 -5.21 -11.26
N CYS A 16 0.83 -3.91 -10.97
CA CYS A 16 0.11 -3.33 -9.84
C CYS A 16 -1.21 -2.66 -10.26
N ALA A 17 -2.20 -2.64 -9.36
CA ALA A 17 -3.45 -1.90 -9.53
C ALA A 17 -3.24 -0.40 -9.83
N CYS A 18 -2.06 0.14 -9.47
CA CYS A 18 -1.62 1.49 -9.79
C CYS A 18 -1.24 1.72 -11.27
N GLY A 19 -1.29 0.68 -12.12
CA GLY A 19 -0.82 0.71 -13.50
C GLY A 19 0.70 0.58 -13.64
N ASN A 20 1.43 0.44 -12.53
CA ASN A 20 2.87 0.25 -12.57
C ASN A 20 3.22 -1.20 -12.93
N VAL A 21 4.06 -1.38 -13.95
CA VAL A 21 4.62 -2.66 -14.34
C VAL A 21 6.08 -2.70 -13.90
N ILE A 22 6.43 -3.66 -13.06
CA ILE A 22 7.80 -3.87 -12.59
C ILE A 22 8.32 -5.16 -13.24
N ASN A 23 9.34 -5.02 -14.09
CA ASN A 23 10.04 -6.16 -14.66
C ASN A 23 11.07 -6.65 -13.63
N THR A 24 10.90 -7.86 -13.12
CA THR A 24 11.78 -8.46 -12.11
C THR A 24 11.96 -9.93 -12.43
N LYS A 25 13.01 -10.56 -11.93
CA LYS A 25 13.17 -12.00 -12.04
C LYS A 25 12.52 -12.69 -10.84
N SER A 26 11.74 -13.72 -11.08
CA SER A 26 11.03 -14.45 -10.04
C SER A 26 10.92 -15.92 -10.43
N THR A 27 10.64 -16.76 -9.43
CA THR A 27 10.30 -18.17 -9.65
C THR A 27 8.85 -18.36 -10.09
N LYS A 28 8.05 -17.30 -10.02
CA LYS A 28 6.67 -17.21 -10.49
C LYS A 28 6.59 -16.07 -11.51
N GLY A 29 6.08 -16.37 -12.71
CA GLY A 29 6.00 -15.43 -13.84
C GLY A 29 5.12 -14.21 -13.54
N ASP A 30 3.81 -14.29 -13.82
CA ASP A 30 2.93 -13.12 -13.67
C ASP A 30 2.42 -12.95 -12.24
N ILE A 31 2.71 -11.81 -11.64
CA ILE A 31 2.29 -11.47 -10.28
C ILE A 31 1.44 -10.22 -10.32
N ARG A 32 0.19 -10.32 -9.86
CA ARG A 32 -0.69 -9.17 -9.66
C ARG A 32 -0.62 -8.72 -8.21
N VAL A 33 -0.36 -7.44 -7.99
CA VAL A 33 -0.19 -6.85 -6.66
C VAL A 33 -1.12 -5.66 -6.48
N GLU A 34 -1.81 -5.59 -5.34
CA GLU A 34 -2.75 -4.49 -5.07
C GLU A 34 -2.04 -3.18 -4.73
N ILE A 35 -0.86 -3.24 -4.12
CA ILE A 35 -0.14 -2.06 -3.65
C ILE A 35 1.34 -2.13 -4.05
N CYS A 36 1.79 -1.14 -4.82
CA CYS A 36 3.18 -0.95 -5.24
C CYS A 36 3.89 0.05 -4.31
N SER A 37 5.23 0.07 -4.30
CA SER A 37 6.01 1.12 -3.61
C SER A 37 5.64 2.54 -4.05
N LYS A 38 5.15 2.70 -5.28
CA LYS A 38 4.65 3.98 -5.80
C LYS A 38 3.29 4.40 -5.23
N CYS A 39 2.51 3.48 -4.66
CA CYS A 39 1.15 3.76 -4.19
C CYS A 39 0.90 3.41 -2.73
N HIS A 40 1.82 2.72 -2.06
CA HIS A 40 1.66 2.42 -0.66
C HIS A 40 1.71 3.74 0.15
N PRO A 41 0.70 4.03 0.98
CA PRO A 41 0.60 5.29 1.73
C PRO A 41 1.83 5.64 2.56
N PHE A 42 2.55 4.60 3.02
CA PHE A 42 3.84 4.73 3.71
C PHE A 42 4.93 5.39 2.84
N PHE A 43 5.06 4.98 1.58
CA PHE A 43 6.11 5.47 0.69
C PHE A 43 5.74 6.80 0.02
N THR A 44 4.44 7.06 -0.15
CA THR A 44 3.93 8.30 -0.73
C THR A 44 3.77 9.43 0.29
N GLY A 45 4.01 9.17 1.58
CA GLY A 45 3.98 10.15 2.67
C GLY A 45 2.60 10.75 2.97
N LYS A 46 1.60 10.44 2.16
CA LYS A 46 0.20 10.83 2.38
C LYS A 46 -0.43 9.81 3.31
N GLN A 47 -0.12 9.94 4.60
CA GLN A 47 -0.93 9.33 5.63
C GLN A 47 -2.35 9.87 5.42
N LYS A 48 -3.29 9.02 5.00
CA LYS A 48 -4.71 9.37 5.05
C LYS A 48 -4.96 9.64 6.53
N LEU A 49 -5.01 10.92 6.91
CA LEU A 49 -5.40 11.35 8.24
C LEU A 49 -6.74 10.69 8.45
N VAL A 50 -6.75 9.56 9.18
CA VAL A 50 -7.96 8.95 9.67
C VAL A 50 -8.44 9.94 10.69
N ASP A 51 -9.31 10.83 10.21
CA ASP A 51 -9.92 11.96 10.87
C ASP A 51 -9.38 12.19 12.28
N THR A 52 -8.54 13.20 12.43
CA THR A 52 -8.52 14.00 13.66
C THR A 52 -9.87 14.71 13.83
N GLY A 53 -11.00 13.99 13.70
CA GLY A 53 -12.25 14.31 14.36
C GLY A 53 -11.94 14.19 15.85
N GLY A 54 -11.33 15.26 16.36
CA GLY A 54 -10.58 15.26 17.59
C GLY A 54 -11.47 14.88 18.77
N ARG A 55 -10.83 14.59 19.90
CA ARG A 55 -11.54 14.49 21.19
C ARG A 55 -12.40 15.74 21.44
N VAL A 56 -11.98 16.90 20.93
CA VAL A 56 -12.68 18.18 21.02
C VAL A 56 -14.01 18.18 20.27
N ASP A 57 -14.09 17.69 19.03
CA ASP A 57 -15.37 17.62 18.30
C ASP A 57 -16.35 16.63 18.93
N ARG A 58 -15.85 15.51 19.48
CA ARG A 58 -16.68 14.58 20.25
C ARG A 58 -17.17 15.20 21.57
N PHE A 59 -16.36 16.04 22.20
CA PHE A 59 -16.73 16.78 23.40
C PHE A 59 -17.78 17.86 23.08
N LYS A 60 -17.54 18.69 22.05
CA LYS A 60 -18.48 19.72 21.57
C LYS A 60 -19.85 19.12 21.22
N LYS A 61 -19.88 17.95 20.55
CA LYS A 61 -21.13 17.20 20.26
C LYS A 61 -21.82 16.63 21.49
N ARG A 62 -21.10 16.23 22.55
CA ARG A 62 -21.69 15.71 23.79
C ARG A 62 -22.32 16.80 24.65
N TYR A 63 -21.75 18.00 24.64
CA TYR A 63 -22.17 19.10 25.51
C TYR A 63 -22.98 20.19 24.78
N ASN A 64 -23.35 19.99 23.51
CA ASN A 64 -24.11 20.96 22.69
C ASN A 64 -23.55 22.40 22.77
N LEU A 65 -22.23 22.52 22.93
CA LEU A 65 -21.54 23.81 22.96
C LEU A 65 -21.44 24.32 21.51
N GLN A 66 -22.48 24.97 21.04
CA GLN A 66 -22.46 25.79 19.82
C GLN A 66 -21.72 27.09 20.16
N GLU A 67 -20.49 27.24 19.66
CA GLU A 67 -19.84 28.55 19.61
C GLU A 67 -20.67 29.44 18.68
N LYS A 68 -21.18 30.56 19.23
CA LYS A 68 -21.81 31.64 18.47
C LYS A 68 -20.82 32.30 17.53
#